data_AF-A0A923XY46-F1
#
_entry.id   AF-A0A923XY46-F1
#
_cell.length_a   1.000
_cell.length_b   1.000
_cell.length_c   1.000
_cell.angle_alpha   90.00
_cell.angle_beta   90.00
_cell.angle_gamma   90.00
#
_symmetry.space_group_name_H-M   'P 1'
#
loop_
_entity.id
_entity.type
_entity.pdbx_description
1 polymer ?
#
loop_
_entity_poly.entity_id
_entity_poly.type
_entity_poly.pdbx_seq_one_letter_code
_entity_poly.pdbx_strand_id
1 'polypeptide(L)'
;MIRFARLCLILPRDRTAFDAYQVEASAQDRAAALALLSGHRPRRIAPPDLIQTWIAEATGIPDFLLDACNQVTGDRAETAALLLPDPCAEPPALAEVVHSLTHATPLTARATLTALWPRLPPQANMVLNRLAAGSFRTALPQTAPLTNLPPRTVRAVMTLVQPAGPEITLALWRDGVAVPVTRLPLTLPETPAIMAWVRAHTIDRFGPLRQVTPDLVFEVEYSTTTPNRRRKCGVDLHSARLLRWLPDASPDQADDLTALGP
;
A
#
# COMPACT_ATOMS: atom_id res chain seq x y z
N MET A 1 23.53 -2.42 3.69
CA MET A 1 22.38 -1.59 4.13
C MET A 1 22.20 -0.29 3.31
N ILE A 2 23.22 0.56 3.15
CA ILE A 2 23.09 1.89 2.50
C ILE A 2 22.49 1.84 1.08
N ARG A 3 23.00 0.94 0.22
CA ARG A 3 22.47 0.75 -1.15
C ARG A 3 20.98 0.40 -1.15
N PHE A 4 20.56 -0.45 -0.20
CA PHE A 4 19.16 -0.85 -0.08
C PHE A 4 18.26 0.32 0.37
N ALA A 5 18.77 1.20 1.25
CA ALA A 5 18.05 2.40 1.63
C ALA A 5 17.86 3.35 0.44
N ARG A 6 18.89 3.54 -0.40
CA ARG A 6 18.78 4.32 -1.66
C ARG A 6 17.77 3.68 -2.62
N LEU A 7 17.83 2.36 -2.80
CA LEU A 7 16.85 1.62 -3.58
C LEU A 7 15.42 1.90 -3.10
N CYS A 8 15.16 1.88 -1.80
CA CYS A 8 13.83 2.13 -1.25
C CYS A 8 13.25 3.51 -1.57
N LEU A 9 14.09 4.51 -1.83
CA LEU A 9 13.68 5.86 -2.24
C LEU A 9 13.32 5.95 -3.72
N ILE A 10 14.01 5.17 -4.54
CA ILE A 10 13.91 5.22 -6.00
C ILE A 10 12.85 4.26 -6.52
N LEU A 11 12.74 3.07 -5.92
CA LEU A 11 11.89 1.96 -6.36
C LEU A 11 10.41 2.34 -6.59
N PRO A 12 9.77 3.22 -5.80
CA PRO A 12 8.40 3.66 -6.08
C PRO A 12 8.22 4.42 -7.40
N ARG A 13 9.29 5.01 -7.93
CA ARG A 13 9.29 5.85 -9.14
C ARG A 13 9.94 5.16 -10.34
N ASP A 14 10.91 4.28 -10.09
CA ASP A 14 11.64 3.56 -11.13
C ASP A 14 11.75 2.08 -10.76
N ARG A 15 11.09 1.25 -11.57
CA ARG A 15 11.01 -0.20 -11.37
C ARG A 15 12.32 -0.91 -11.72
N THR A 16 13.16 -0.31 -12.56
CA THR A 16 14.43 -0.88 -13.02
C THR A 16 15.55 -0.71 -12.00
N ALA A 17 15.35 0.15 -11.00
CA ALA A 17 16.33 0.38 -9.93
C ALA A 17 16.70 -0.89 -9.15
N PHE A 18 15.81 -1.89 -9.11
CA PHE A 18 16.12 -3.18 -8.50
C PHE A 18 17.14 -3.97 -9.31
N ASP A 19 17.11 -3.90 -10.65
CA ASP A 19 18.06 -4.62 -11.49
C ASP A 19 19.48 -4.09 -11.31
N ALA A 20 19.63 -2.76 -11.24
CA ALA A 20 20.92 -2.12 -10.91
C ALA A 20 21.41 -2.57 -9.52
N TYR A 21 20.52 -2.60 -8.51
CA TYR A 21 20.86 -3.11 -7.18
C TYR A 21 21.31 -4.57 -7.21
N GLN A 22 20.69 -5.42 -8.03
CA GLN A 22 21.04 -6.84 -8.16
C GLN A 22 22.43 -7.08 -8.80
N VAL A 23 22.94 -6.13 -9.57
CA VAL A 23 24.29 -6.22 -10.14
C VAL A 23 25.34 -5.83 -9.10
N GLU A 24 25.07 -4.79 -8.29
CA GLU A 24 26.05 -4.26 -7.33
C GLU A 24 26.09 -5.00 -5.98
N ALA A 25 24.97 -5.60 -5.56
CA ALA A 25 24.84 -6.18 -4.24
C ALA A 25 25.42 -7.60 -4.14
N SER A 26 25.96 -7.95 -2.96
CA SER A 26 26.41 -9.32 -2.68
C SER A 26 25.26 -10.32 -2.74
N ALA A 27 25.55 -11.60 -2.93
CA ALA A 27 24.50 -12.64 -2.96
C ALA A 27 23.60 -12.64 -1.72
N GLN A 28 24.19 -12.42 -0.53
CA GLN A 28 23.45 -12.33 0.73
C GLN A 28 22.55 -11.09 0.80
N ASP A 29 23.06 -9.92 0.39
CA ASP A 29 22.27 -8.68 0.36
C ASP A 29 21.13 -8.76 -0.66
N ARG A 30 21.35 -9.38 -1.83
CA ARG A 30 20.30 -9.63 -2.83
C ARG A 30 19.17 -10.50 -2.27
N ALA A 31 19.53 -11.60 -1.61
CA ALA A 31 18.56 -12.49 -0.98
C ALA A 31 17.76 -11.77 0.12
N ALA A 32 18.45 -11.00 0.98
CA ALA A 32 17.81 -10.23 2.03
C ALA A 32 16.87 -9.14 1.46
N ALA A 33 17.31 -8.41 0.43
CA ALA A 33 16.50 -7.39 -0.22
C ALA A 33 15.25 -7.99 -0.88
N LEU A 34 15.41 -9.08 -1.63
CA LEU A 34 14.30 -9.78 -2.27
C LEU A 34 13.27 -10.26 -1.25
N ALA A 35 13.72 -10.84 -0.13
CA ALA A 35 12.85 -11.27 0.96
C ALA A 35 12.03 -10.09 1.51
N LEU A 36 12.68 -8.99 1.89
CA LEU A 36 12.03 -7.80 2.45
C LEU A 36 11.00 -7.18 1.50
N LEU A 37 11.37 -7.05 0.23
CA LEU A 37 10.53 -6.44 -0.81
C LEU A 37 9.40 -7.36 -1.28
N SER A 38 9.52 -8.66 -1.06
CA SER A 38 8.45 -9.65 -1.29
C SER A 38 7.54 -9.84 -0.07
N GLY A 39 7.75 -9.06 1.00
CA GLY A 39 6.92 -9.11 2.21
C GLY A 39 7.43 -10.01 3.34
N HIS A 40 8.53 -10.75 3.14
CA HIS A 40 9.18 -11.55 4.18
C HIS A 40 10.02 -10.66 5.09
N ARG A 41 9.37 -10.03 6.07
CA ARG A 41 9.98 -9.04 6.96
C ARG A 41 10.21 -9.63 8.36
N PRO A 42 11.27 -9.19 9.08
CA PRO A 42 11.41 -9.50 10.50
C PRO A 42 10.14 -9.12 11.27
N ARG A 43 9.83 -9.88 12.33
CA ARG A 43 8.73 -9.50 13.23
C ARG A 43 9.08 -8.17 13.90
N ARG A 44 8.05 -7.40 14.25
CA ARG A 44 8.22 -6.18 15.04
C ARG A 44 8.92 -6.52 16.36
N ILE A 45 10.07 -5.90 16.61
CA ILE A 45 10.86 -6.12 17.83
C ILE A 45 10.58 -5.07 18.91
N ALA A 46 10.10 -3.89 18.53
CA ALA A 46 9.69 -2.82 19.46
C ALA A 46 8.56 -1.96 18.86
N PRO A 47 7.64 -1.42 19.69
CA PRO A 47 6.64 -0.47 19.21
C PRO A 47 7.27 0.88 18.82
N PRO A 48 6.66 1.64 17.90
CA PRO A 48 7.20 2.92 17.45
C PRO A 48 7.47 3.92 18.58
N ASP A 49 6.56 4.05 19.55
CA ASP A 49 6.71 5.00 20.66
C ASP A 49 7.94 4.68 21.51
N LEU A 50 8.19 3.40 21.78
CA LEU A 50 9.36 2.98 22.56
C LEU A 50 10.67 3.25 21.83
N ILE A 51 10.69 3.08 20.50
CA ILE A 51 11.84 3.46 19.67
C ILE A 51 12.10 4.98 19.76
N GLN A 52 11.05 5.81 19.74
CA GLN A 52 11.18 7.26 19.90
C GLN A 52 11.78 7.63 21.26
N THR A 53 11.34 7.00 22.36
CA THR A 53 11.95 7.20 23.68
C THR A 53 13.45 6.89 23.67
N TRP A 54 13.86 5.78 23.04
CA TRP A 54 15.28 5.44 22.95
C TRP A 54 16.10 6.41 22.09
N ILE A 55 15.48 7.05 21.09
CA ILE A 55 16.12 8.09 20.28
C ILE A 55 16.27 9.38 21.08
N ALA A 56 15.24 9.80 21.82
CA ALA A 56 15.31 10.93 22.74
C ALA A 56 16.48 10.74 23.73
N GLU A 57 16.56 9.56 24.35
CA GLU A 57 17.64 9.20 25.26
C GLU A 57 19.02 9.17 24.58
N ALA A 58 19.12 8.64 23.36
CA ALA A 58 20.39 8.56 22.63
C ALA A 58 20.90 9.93 22.12
N THR A 59 20.00 10.86 21.85
CA THR A 59 20.32 12.19 21.30
C THR A 59 20.37 13.28 22.38
N GLY A 60 19.84 12.99 23.58
CA GLY A 60 19.66 13.97 24.64
C GLY A 60 18.54 14.99 24.36
N ILE A 61 17.69 14.73 23.36
CA ILE A 61 16.59 15.63 22.98
C ILE A 61 15.39 15.37 23.91
N PRO A 62 14.86 16.40 24.59
CA PRO A 62 13.63 16.28 25.38
C PRO A 62 12.42 15.83 24.55
N ASP A 63 11.53 15.03 25.15
CA ASP A 63 10.34 14.48 24.48
C ASP A 63 9.50 15.54 23.75
N PHE A 64 9.29 16.72 24.37
CA PHE A 64 8.49 17.78 23.76
C PHE A 64 9.10 18.35 22.46
N LEU A 65 10.44 18.37 22.34
CA LEU A 65 11.11 18.78 21.10
C LEU A 65 11.04 17.67 20.06
N LEU A 66 11.17 16.41 20.49
CA LEU A 66 11.01 15.27 19.60
C LEU A 66 9.59 15.24 19.00
N ASP A 67 8.57 15.50 19.81
CA ASP A 67 7.18 15.63 19.36
C ASP A 67 7.00 16.78 18.36
N ALA A 68 7.62 17.94 18.61
CA ALA A 68 7.60 19.05 17.68
C ALA A 68 8.27 18.70 16.34
N CYS A 69 9.42 18.02 16.37
CA CYS A 69 10.08 17.52 15.15
C CYS A 69 9.20 16.52 14.39
N ASN A 70 8.54 15.61 15.11
CA ASN A 70 7.62 14.63 14.52
C ASN A 70 6.43 15.28 13.81
N GLN A 71 5.92 16.41 14.31
CA GLN A 71 4.86 17.16 13.62
C GLN A 71 5.32 17.77 12.30
N VAL A 72 6.59 18.16 12.19
CA VAL A 72 7.16 18.75 10.97
C VAL A 72 7.41 17.68 9.90
N THR A 73 7.97 16.54 10.26
CA THR A 73 8.29 15.47 9.29
C THR A 73 7.07 14.66 8.90
N GLY A 74 6.09 14.50 9.80
CA GLY A 74 4.96 13.59 9.62
C GLY A 74 5.32 12.11 9.67
N ASP A 75 6.61 11.75 9.84
CA ASP A 75 7.09 10.37 9.98
C ASP A 75 8.14 10.26 11.08
N ARG A 76 7.79 9.52 12.14
CA ARG A 76 8.66 9.23 13.28
C ARG A 76 9.98 8.55 12.92
N ALA A 77 9.99 7.70 11.90
CA ALA A 77 11.22 7.05 11.45
C ALA A 77 12.13 8.00 10.68
N GLU A 78 11.56 9.00 9.99
CA GLU A 78 12.31 10.06 9.32
C GLU A 78 12.88 11.05 10.35
N THR A 79 12.08 11.48 11.33
CA THR A 79 12.57 12.28 12.46
C THR A 79 13.73 11.60 13.16
N ALA A 80 13.55 10.33 13.52
CA ALA A 80 14.58 9.52 14.14
C ALA A 80 15.90 9.54 13.37
N ALA A 81 15.80 9.34 12.05
CA ALA A 81 16.95 9.30 11.16
C ALA A 81 17.70 10.63 11.09
N LEU A 82 16.99 11.76 11.16
CA LEU A 82 17.58 13.10 11.07
C LEU A 82 18.19 13.57 12.39
N LEU A 83 17.69 13.07 13.53
CA LEU A 83 18.18 13.47 14.86
C LEU A 83 19.36 12.62 15.34
N LEU A 84 19.49 11.38 14.86
CA LEU A 84 20.63 10.53 15.18
C LEU A 84 21.93 11.14 14.65
N PRO A 85 23.05 11.02 15.38
CA PRO A 85 24.32 11.58 14.99
C PRO A 85 24.84 10.95 13.69
N ASP A 86 25.74 11.68 13.02
CA ASP A 86 26.41 11.18 11.82
C ASP A 86 27.14 9.85 12.09
N PRO A 87 27.14 8.92 11.10
CA PRO A 87 27.73 7.62 11.28
C PRO A 87 29.25 7.74 11.51
N CYS A 88 29.74 7.07 12.54
CA CYS A 88 31.16 7.08 12.93
C CYS A 88 31.86 5.72 12.76
N ALA A 89 31.16 4.73 12.21
CA ALA A 89 31.64 3.35 12.08
C ALA A 89 31.24 2.71 10.73
N GLU A 90 31.88 1.58 10.42
CA GLU A 90 31.66 0.89 9.14
C GLU A 90 30.21 0.41 8.99
N PRO A 91 29.53 0.75 7.87
CA PRO A 91 28.13 0.44 7.70
C PRO A 91 27.90 -1.06 7.48
N PRO A 92 26.95 -1.67 8.22
CA PRO A 92 26.66 -3.08 8.07
C PRO A 92 26.06 -3.43 6.70
N ALA A 93 26.28 -4.68 6.29
CA ALA A 93 25.58 -5.26 5.15
C ALA A 93 24.07 -5.33 5.42
N LEU A 94 23.23 -5.39 4.37
CA LEU A 94 21.78 -5.55 4.59
C LEU A 94 21.49 -6.89 5.28
N ALA A 95 22.16 -7.95 4.85
CA ALA A 95 21.99 -9.29 5.42
C ALA A 95 22.31 -9.32 6.93
N GLU A 96 23.36 -8.61 7.37
CA GLU A 96 23.73 -8.49 8.79
C GLU A 96 22.62 -7.80 9.60
N VAL A 97 22.07 -6.69 9.07
CA VAL A 97 20.95 -5.98 9.72
C VAL A 97 19.73 -6.88 9.83
N VAL A 98 19.34 -7.54 8.73
CA VAL A 98 18.17 -8.43 8.71
C VAL A 98 18.36 -9.61 9.66
N HIS A 99 19.55 -10.21 9.71
CA HIS A 99 19.87 -11.27 10.66
C HIS A 99 19.71 -10.80 12.10
N SER A 100 20.31 -9.64 12.44
CA SER A 100 20.22 -9.05 13.77
C SER A 100 18.78 -8.79 14.20
N LEU A 101 17.95 -8.21 13.31
CA LEU A 101 16.54 -7.96 13.61
C LEU A 101 15.71 -9.24 13.73
N THR A 102 16.04 -10.27 12.96
CA THR A 102 15.31 -11.56 12.98
C THR A 102 15.55 -12.31 14.29
N HIS A 103 16.75 -12.17 14.88
CA HIS A 103 17.14 -12.82 16.14
C HIS A 103 16.93 -11.94 17.37
N ALA A 104 16.61 -10.66 17.19
CA ALA A 104 16.30 -9.76 18.29
C ALA A 104 14.96 -10.11 18.94
N THR A 105 14.91 -9.91 20.25
CA THR A 105 13.70 -10.05 21.08
C THR A 105 13.30 -8.67 21.61
N PRO A 106 12.09 -8.49 22.17
CA PRO A 106 11.73 -7.24 22.83
C PRO A 106 12.71 -6.81 23.94
N LEU A 107 13.38 -7.75 24.59
CA LEU A 107 14.37 -7.48 25.64
C LEU A 107 15.72 -7.00 25.07
N THR A 108 16.11 -7.49 23.88
CA THR A 108 17.39 -7.13 23.25
C THR A 108 17.25 -6.02 22.21
N ALA A 109 16.02 -5.65 21.85
CA ALA A 109 15.72 -4.69 20.78
C ALA A 109 16.46 -3.36 20.94
N ARG A 110 16.46 -2.79 22.15
CA ARG A 110 17.17 -1.54 22.45
C ARG A 110 18.66 -1.65 22.13
N ALA A 111 19.32 -2.67 22.70
CA ALA A 111 20.75 -2.90 22.50
C ALA A 111 21.10 -3.12 21.01
N THR A 112 20.27 -3.88 20.29
CA THR A 112 20.43 -4.09 18.85
C THR A 112 20.35 -2.78 18.06
N LEU A 113 19.35 -1.93 18.33
CA LEU A 113 19.17 -0.67 17.62
C LEU A 113 20.28 0.34 17.95
N THR A 114 20.62 0.49 19.23
CA THR A 114 21.69 1.41 19.66
C THR A 114 23.06 1.03 19.11
N ALA A 115 23.30 -0.26 18.84
CA ALA A 115 24.53 -0.72 18.18
C ALA A 115 24.56 -0.44 16.67
N LEU A 116 23.40 -0.37 16.02
CA LEU A 116 23.28 -0.18 14.57
C LEU A 116 23.20 1.30 14.16
N TRP A 117 22.53 2.15 14.94
CA TRP A 117 22.36 3.58 14.65
C TRP A 117 23.66 4.33 14.29
N PRO A 118 24.76 4.24 15.07
CA PRO A 118 25.98 4.99 14.77
C PRO A 118 26.75 4.47 13.54
N ARG A 119 26.29 3.38 12.92
CA ARG A 119 26.91 2.79 11.73
C ARG A 119 26.16 3.16 10.45
N LEU A 120 25.03 3.87 10.54
CA LEU A 120 24.13 4.07 9.42
C LEU A 120 23.83 5.55 9.19
N PRO A 121 23.83 6.02 7.92
CA PRO A 121 23.38 7.37 7.59
C PRO A 121 21.86 7.51 7.79
N PRO A 122 21.32 8.74 7.83
CA PRO A 122 19.90 9.02 8.10
C PRO A 122 18.94 8.12 7.30
N GLN A 123 19.08 8.08 5.97
CA GLN A 123 18.19 7.29 5.11
C GLN A 123 18.19 5.79 5.47
N ALA A 124 19.33 5.24 5.89
CA ALA A 124 19.43 3.84 6.30
C ALA A 124 18.86 3.62 7.71
N ASN A 125 19.05 4.57 8.63
CA ASN A 125 18.41 4.55 9.95
C ASN A 125 16.88 4.61 9.85
N MET A 126 16.34 5.38 8.90
CA MET A 126 14.91 5.42 8.64
C MET A 126 14.38 4.02 8.26
N VAL A 127 15.07 3.33 7.34
CA VAL A 127 14.68 1.96 6.93
C VAL A 127 14.83 0.97 8.09
N LEU A 128 15.93 1.03 8.85
CA LEU A 128 16.15 0.22 10.04
C LEU A 128 15.00 0.37 11.06
N ASN A 129 14.65 1.61 11.38
CA ASN A 129 13.61 1.91 12.37
C ASN A 129 12.23 1.45 11.88
N ARG A 130 11.92 1.59 10.58
CA ARG A 130 10.68 1.06 9.99
C ARG A 130 10.63 -0.48 10.02
N LEU A 131 11.76 -1.15 9.80
CA LEU A 131 11.85 -2.61 9.91
C LEU A 131 11.62 -3.07 11.35
N ALA A 132 12.31 -2.46 12.31
CA ALA A 132 12.18 -2.79 13.73
C ALA A 132 10.77 -2.54 14.29
N ALA A 133 10.12 -1.45 13.84
CA ALA A 133 8.77 -1.09 14.21
C ALA A 133 7.68 -1.89 13.45
N GLY A 134 8.04 -2.67 12.42
CA GLY A 134 7.08 -3.37 11.57
C GLY A 134 6.27 -2.45 10.64
N SER A 135 6.70 -1.20 10.46
CA SER A 135 6.05 -0.19 9.59
C SER A 135 6.68 -0.11 8.19
N PHE A 136 7.72 -0.89 7.89
CA PHE A 136 8.28 -0.96 6.54
C PHE A 136 7.22 -1.42 5.53
N ARG A 137 7.05 -0.69 4.41
CA ARG A 137 6.02 -0.98 3.39
C ARG A 137 6.55 -1.06 1.97
N THR A 138 7.80 -0.67 1.71
CA THR A 138 8.39 -0.79 0.37
C THR A 138 8.31 -2.25 -0.09
N ALA A 139 7.83 -2.43 -1.31
CA ALA A 139 7.72 -3.72 -1.96
C ALA A 139 8.26 -3.57 -3.38
N LEU A 140 8.64 -4.69 -3.99
CA LEU A 140 8.79 -4.69 -5.44
C LEU A 140 7.44 -4.24 -6.02
N PRO A 141 7.44 -3.42 -7.07
CA PRO A 141 6.24 -3.27 -7.87
C PRO A 141 5.77 -4.69 -8.15
N GLN A 142 4.53 -5.02 -7.80
CA GLN A 142 3.98 -6.27 -8.28
C GLN A 142 4.18 -6.22 -9.79
N THR A 143 5.00 -7.13 -10.33
CA THR A 143 4.79 -7.54 -11.70
C THR A 143 3.33 -7.93 -11.67
N ALA A 144 2.47 -7.14 -12.32
CA ALA A 144 1.11 -7.58 -12.57
C ALA A 144 1.25 -9.05 -12.99
N PRO A 145 0.55 -9.98 -12.34
CA PRO A 145 0.78 -11.40 -12.56
C PRO A 145 0.95 -11.60 -14.06
N LEU A 146 2.02 -12.28 -14.46
CA LEU A 146 2.31 -12.68 -15.85
C LEU A 146 1.24 -13.68 -16.35
N THR A 147 -0.03 -13.47 -16.02
CA THR A 147 -1.12 -13.83 -16.89
C THR A 147 -1.10 -12.82 -18.03
N ASN A 148 -0.43 -13.20 -19.11
CA ASN A 148 -0.74 -12.75 -20.47
C ASN A 148 -2.15 -13.23 -20.87
N LEU A 149 -3.11 -13.18 -19.94
CA LEU A 149 -4.51 -13.37 -20.21
C LEU A 149 -5.00 -12.03 -20.75
N PRO A 150 -5.73 -12.04 -21.87
CA PRO A 150 -6.34 -10.81 -22.37
C PRO A 150 -7.17 -10.19 -21.24
N PRO A 151 -7.11 -8.86 -21.07
CA PRO A 151 -7.92 -8.18 -20.08
C PRO A 151 -9.38 -8.61 -20.21
N ARG A 152 -10.00 -9.00 -19.09
CA ARG A 152 -11.41 -9.37 -19.06
C ARG A 152 -12.22 -8.12 -18.78
N THR A 153 -13.37 -8.01 -19.43
CA THR A 153 -14.33 -6.95 -19.15
C THR A 153 -15.59 -7.53 -18.51
N VAL A 154 -16.24 -6.71 -17.70
CA VAL A 154 -17.55 -7.00 -17.11
C VAL A 154 -18.37 -5.71 -17.08
N ARG A 155 -19.67 -5.82 -17.30
CA ARG A 155 -20.62 -4.73 -17.20
C ARG A 155 -21.20 -4.72 -15.79
N ALA A 156 -21.04 -3.62 -15.08
CA ALA A 156 -21.44 -3.50 -13.68
C ALA A 156 -22.34 -2.29 -13.46
N VAL A 157 -23.32 -2.42 -12.57
CA VAL A 157 -24.18 -1.32 -12.15
C VAL A 157 -23.53 -0.52 -11.03
N MET A 158 -23.74 0.79 -11.02
CA MET A 158 -23.31 1.65 -9.92
C MET A 158 -24.35 1.66 -8.80
N THR A 159 -23.92 1.43 -7.56
CA THR A 159 -24.83 1.31 -6.40
C THR A 159 -24.55 2.35 -5.31
N LEU A 160 -23.30 2.74 -5.13
CA LEU A 160 -22.89 3.77 -4.17
C LEU A 160 -21.92 4.75 -4.81
N VAL A 161 -21.97 6.00 -4.37
CA VAL A 161 -21.07 7.06 -4.81
C VAL A 161 -20.61 7.89 -3.60
N GLN A 162 -19.31 8.20 -3.53
CA GLN A 162 -18.77 9.25 -2.68
C GLN A 162 -18.47 10.48 -3.55
N PRO A 163 -19.25 11.59 -3.46
CA PRO A 163 -19.11 12.71 -4.38
C PRO A 163 -17.80 13.51 -4.27
N ALA A 164 -17.24 13.64 -3.06
CA ALA A 164 -16.00 14.35 -2.82
C ALA A 164 -14.81 13.44 -3.12
N GLY A 165 -14.04 13.75 -4.16
CA GLY A 165 -13.11 12.80 -4.78
C GLY A 165 -13.89 11.60 -5.32
N PRO A 166 -14.60 11.76 -6.45
CA PRO A 166 -15.61 10.82 -6.91
C PRO A 166 -15.11 9.37 -6.92
N GLU A 167 -15.66 8.55 -6.02
CA GLU A 167 -15.45 7.11 -6.00
C GLU A 167 -16.79 6.40 -6.07
N ILE A 168 -16.88 5.39 -6.92
CA ILE A 168 -18.09 4.63 -7.20
C ILE A 168 -17.92 3.18 -6.78
N THR A 169 -18.97 2.61 -6.19
CA THR A 169 -19.07 1.18 -5.92
C THR A 169 -19.86 0.53 -7.03
N LEU A 170 -19.24 -0.44 -7.68
CA LEU A 170 -19.79 -1.20 -8.78
C LEU A 170 -20.21 -2.58 -8.29
N ALA A 171 -21.34 -3.05 -8.78
CA ALA A 171 -21.98 -4.30 -8.40
C ALA A 171 -22.37 -5.12 -9.63
N LEU A 172 -22.41 -6.44 -9.43
CA LEU A 172 -22.94 -7.40 -10.39
C LEU A 172 -24.21 -8.03 -9.82
N TRP A 173 -25.05 -8.58 -10.68
CA TRP A 173 -26.27 -9.26 -10.24
C TRP A 173 -25.96 -10.61 -9.60
N ARG A 174 -26.72 -10.99 -8.58
CA ARG A 174 -26.83 -12.36 -8.08
C ARG A 174 -28.23 -12.54 -7.53
N ASP A 175 -28.99 -13.47 -8.10
CA ASP A 175 -30.37 -13.75 -7.70
C ASP A 175 -31.25 -12.48 -7.67
N GLY A 176 -31.07 -11.59 -8.66
CA GLY A 176 -31.81 -10.31 -8.75
C GLY A 176 -31.36 -9.22 -7.78
N VAL A 177 -30.29 -9.45 -7.00
CA VAL A 177 -29.73 -8.48 -6.05
C VAL A 177 -28.37 -7.99 -6.54
N ALA A 178 -28.17 -6.67 -6.52
CA ALA A 178 -26.88 -6.06 -6.85
C ALA A 178 -25.87 -6.30 -5.71
N VAL A 179 -24.82 -7.10 -5.99
CA VAL A 179 -23.76 -7.45 -5.05
C VAL A 179 -22.50 -6.63 -5.37
N PRO A 180 -22.01 -5.78 -4.43
CA PRO A 180 -20.79 -5.01 -4.65
C PRO A 180 -19.57 -5.89 -4.93
N VAL A 181 -18.84 -5.57 -6.00
CA VAL A 181 -17.64 -6.32 -6.44
C VAL A 181 -16.36 -5.49 -6.30
N THR A 182 -16.42 -4.20 -6.58
CA THR A 182 -15.26 -3.31 -6.52
C THR A 182 -15.66 -1.85 -6.28
N ARG A 183 -14.71 -1.04 -5.83
CA ARG A 183 -14.84 0.41 -5.68
C ARG A 183 -13.71 1.07 -6.47
N LEU A 184 -14.04 2.01 -7.33
CA LEU A 184 -13.11 2.63 -8.27
C LEU A 184 -13.28 4.16 -8.29
N PRO A 185 -12.21 4.91 -8.55
CA PRO A 185 -12.34 6.34 -8.82
C PRO A 185 -13.10 6.58 -10.13
N LEU A 186 -14.01 7.56 -10.13
CA LEU A 186 -14.75 7.99 -11.30
C LEU A 186 -13.96 9.10 -12.01
N THR A 187 -13.21 8.71 -13.04
CA THR A 187 -12.27 9.58 -13.78
C THR A 187 -12.64 9.73 -15.25
N LEU A 188 -13.92 9.56 -15.60
CA LEU A 188 -14.38 9.64 -16.99
C LEU A 188 -14.66 11.10 -17.42
N PRO A 189 -14.53 11.45 -18.71
CA PRO A 189 -14.94 12.77 -19.21
C PRO A 189 -16.38 13.14 -18.86
N GLU A 190 -17.27 12.15 -18.80
CA GLU A 190 -18.70 12.30 -18.52
C GLU A 190 -19.02 12.41 -17.01
N THR A 191 -18.00 12.47 -16.14
CA THR A 191 -18.17 12.61 -14.68
C THR A 191 -19.16 13.72 -14.30
N PRO A 192 -19.16 14.93 -14.91
CA PRO A 192 -20.15 15.96 -14.57
C PRO A 192 -21.60 15.52 -14.80
N ALA A 193 -21.87 14.79 -15.90
CA ALA A 193 -23.19 14.28 -16.23
C ALA A 193 -23.62 13.16 -15.28
N ILE A 194 -22.71 12.23 -14.99
CA ILE A 194 -22.93 11.15 -14.01
C ILE A 194 -23.23 11.73 -12.62
N MET A 195 -22.46 12.73 -12.18
CA MET A 195 -22.70 13.38 -10.89
C MET A 195 -24.00 14.18 -10.86
N ALA A 196 -24.45 14.73 -11.98
CA ALA A 196 -25.78 15.34 -12.09
C ALA A 196 -26.89 14.28 -11.93
N TRP A 197 -26.74 13.14 -12.58
CA TRP A 197 -27.64 12.00 -12.43
C TRP A 197 -27.69 11.50 -10.97
N VAL A 198 -26.54 11.33 -10.32
CA VAL A 198 -26.42 10.91 -8.92
C VAL A 198 -27.21 11.82 -7.98
N ARG A 199 -27.17 13.14 -8.20
CA ARG A 199 -27.93 14.10 -7.38
C ARG A 199 -29.44 13.89 -7.49
N ALA A 200 -29.92 13.53 -8.67
CA ALA A 200 -31.34 13.32 -8.94
C ALA A 200 -31.84 11.92 -8.52
N HIS A 201 -30.96 10.91 -8.45
CA HIS A 201 -31.33 9.50 -8.24
C HIS A 201 -30.76 8.91 -6.94
N THR A 202 -30.38 9.76 -5.98
CA THR A 202 -29.98 9.32 -4.64
C THR A 202 -31.21 8.81 -3.88
N ILE A 203 -31.19 7.55 -3.47
CA ILE A 203 -32.25 6.90 -2.67
C ILE A 203 -31.95 6.89 -1.17
N ASP A 204 -30.67 6.90 -0.77
CA ASP A 204 -30.28 6.94 0.65
C ASP A 204 -28.90 7.62 0.86
N ARG A 205 -28.59 8.02 2.09
CA ARG A 205 -27.37 8.76 2.45
C ARG A 205 -26.72 8.20 3.72
N PHE A 206 -25.44 7.84 3.61
CA PHE A 206 -24.64 7.32 4.72
C PHE A 206 -23.37 8.18 4.90
N GLY A 207 -23.49 9.27 5.65
CA GLY A 207 -22.42 10.25 5.79
C GLY A 207 -21.99 10.82 4.42
N PRO A 208 -20.74 10.60 3.97
CA PRO A 208 -20.27 11.06 2.66
C PRO A 208 -20.78 10.19 1.49
N LEU A 209 -21.28 8.99 1.76
CA LEU A 209 -21.78 8.07 0.73
C LEU A 209 -23.22 8.39 0.33
N ARG A 210 -23.52 8.20 -0.95
CA ARG A 210 -24.85 8.29 -1.55
C ARG A 210 -25.18 6.93 -2.15
N GLN A 211 -26.32 6.36 -1.75
CA GLN A 211 -26.89 5.20 -2.43
C GLN A 211 -27.78 5.68 -3.55
N VAL A 212 -27.65 5.04 -4.71
CA VAL A 212 -28.43 5.36 -5.91
C VAL A 212 -29.20 4.12 -6.37
N THR A 213 -30.19 4.33 -7.24
CA THR A 213 -30.75 3.24 -8.04
C THR A 213 -29.67 2.63 -8.93
N PRO A 214 -29.64 1.30 -9.16
CA PRO A 214 -28.62 0.64 -9.95
C PRO A 214 -28.83 0.82 -11.47
N ASP A 215 -29.06 2.05 -11.93
CA ASP A 215 -29.49 2.31 -13.31
C ASP A 215 -28.32 2.59 -14.27
N LEU A 216 -27.20 3.09 -13.76
CA LEU A 216 -26.04 3.38 -14.59
C LEU A 216 -25.13 2.15 -14.72
N VAL A 217 -24.91 1.72 -15.96
CA VAL A 217 -24.03 0.59 -16.30
C VAL A 217 -22.67 1.07 -16.79
N PHE A 218 -21.63 0.43 -16.30
CA PHE A 218 -20.24 0.73 -16.62
C PHE A 218 -19.51 -0.51 -17.11
N GLU A 219 -18.59 -0.33 -18.05
CA GLU A 219 -17.66 -1.39 -18.42
C GLU A 219 -16.39 -1.28 -17.56
N VAL A 220 -16.05 -2.38 -16.89
CA VAL A 220 -14.91 -2.50 -15.99
C VAL A 220 -13.95 -3.52 -16.57
N GLU A 221 -12.68 -3.13 -16.71
CA GLU A 221 -11.62 -4.06 -17.04
C GLU A 221 -10.97 -4.61 -15.77
N TYR A 222 -10.59 -5.88 -15.76
CA TYR A 222 -9.77 -6.49 -14.71
C TYR A 222 -8.86 -7.58 -15.30
N SER A 223 -7.77 -7.91 -14.61
CA SER A 223 -6.82 -8.93 -15.07
C SER A 223 -7.20 -10.33 -14.58
N THR A 224 -7.44 -10.46 -13.28
CA THR A 224 -7.66 -11.76 -12.60
C THR A 224 -8.52 -11.58 -11.35
N THR A 225 -9.11 -12.67 -10.88
CA THR A 225 -9.87 -12.76 -9.64
C THR A 225 -9.13 -13.66 -8.64
N THR A 226 -9.26 -13.36 -7.34
CA THR A 226 -8.85 -14.30 -6.28
C THR A 226 -9.97 -14.52 -5.28
N PRO A 227 -10.13 -15.74 -4.72
CA PRO A 227 -11.11 -15.99 -3.68
C PRO A 227 -10.86 -15.14 -2.41
N ASN A 228 -11.90 -14.46 -1.93
CA ASN A 228 -11.89 -13.70 -0.68
C ASN A 228 -13.24 -13.83 0.06
N ARG A 229 -13.27 -14.70 1.08
CA ARG A 229 -14.45 -14.98 1.91
C ARG A 229 -14.95 -13.79 2.73
N ARG A 230 -14.16 -12.72 2.88
CA ARG A 230 -14.57 -11.50 3.61
C ARG A 230 -15.47 -10.59 2.76
N ARG A 231 -15.48 -10.78 1.43
CA ARG A 231 -16.27 -9.97 0.49
C ARG A 231 -17.61 -10.67 0.22
N LYS A 232 -18.70 -9.90 0.11
CA LYS A 232 -20.03 -10.46 -0.23
C LYS A 232 -20.07 -11.14 -1.61
N CYS A 233 -19.25 -10.66 -2.54
CA CYS A 233 -19.04 -11.25 -3.85
C CYS A 233 -18.13 -12.49 -3.84
N GLY A 234 -17.45 -12.76 -2.72
CA GLY A 234 -16.56 -13.92 -2.58
C GLY A 234 -15.19 -13.78 -3.26
N VAL A 235 -14.89 -12.67 -3.94
CA VAL A 235 -13.63 -12.47 -4.70
C VAL A 235 -13.06 -11.06 -4.61
N ASP A 236 -11.75 -10.94 -4.84
CA ASP A 236 -11.05 -9.69 -5.13
C ASP A 236 -10.73 -9.59 -6.63
N LEU A 237 -11.03 -8.45 -7.26
CA LEU A 237 -10.63 -8.15 -8.65
C LEU A 237 -9.27 -7.44 -8.64
N HIS A 238 -8.33 -7.94 -9.44
CA HIS A 238 -7.00 -7.37 -9.57
C HIS A 238 -6.92 -6.43 -10.77
N SER A 239 -6.18 -5.34 -10.60
CA SER A 239 -5.95 -4.31 -11.64
C SER A 239 -7.25 -3.75 -12.23
N ALA A 240 -8.32 -3.73 -11.43
CA ALA A 240 -9.62 -3.28 -11.88
C ALA A 240 -9.59 -1.78 -12.22
N ARG A 241 -10.13 -1.41 -13.38
CA ARG A 241 -10.26 -0.01 -13.80
C ARG A 241 -11.54 0.23 -14.60
N LEU A 242 -12.05 1.45 -14.49
CA LEU A 242 -13.22 1.90 -15.22
C LEU A 242 -12.83 2.18 -16.67
N LEU A 243 -13.44 1.50 -17.65
CA LEU A 243 -13.19 1.75 -19.06
C LEU A 243 -14.08 2.86 -19.60
N ARG A 244 -15.40 2.72 -19.42
CA ARG A 244 -16.39 3.66 -19.93
C ARG A 244 -17.75 3.51 -19.24
N TRP A 245 -18.53 4.58 -19.31
CA TRP A 245 -19.95 4.57 -19.02
C TRP A 245 -20.74 4.15 -20.28
N LEU A 246 -21.80 3.36 -20.11
CA LEU A 246 -22.70 2.92 -21.18
C LEU A 246 -24.06 3.64 -21.01
N PRO A 247 -24.27 4.82 -21.62
CA PRO A 247 -25.47 5.64 -21.36
C PRO A 247 -26.77 5.00 -21.87
N ASP A 248 -26.68 4.19 -22.94
CA ASP A 248 -27.84 3.54 -23.56
C ASP A 248 -28.13 2.15 -22.99
N ALA A 249 -27.34 1.70 -22.02
CA ALA A 249 -27.49 0.37 -21.44
C ALA A 249 -28.52 0.34 -20.31
N SER A 250 -29.34 -0.71 -20.27
CA SER A 250 -30.28 -0.96 -19.18
C SER A 250 -29.62 -1.75 -18.03
N PRO A 251 -30.11 -1.64 -16.78
CA PRO A 251 -29.56 -2.39 -15.64
C PRO A 251 -29.45 -3.91 -15.89
N ASP A 252 -30.41 -4.48 -16.63
CA ASP A 252 -30.48 -5.90 -16.95
C ASP A 252 -29.37 -6.36 -17.91
N GLN A 253 -28.67 -5.43 -18.54
CA GLN A 253 -27.50 -5.70 -19.38
C GLN A 253 -26.17 -5.71 -18.60
N ALA A 254 -26.21 -5.43 -17.29
CA ALA A 254 -25.08 -5.71 -16.42
C ALA A 254 -24.97 -7.21 -16.17
N ASP A 255 -23.73 -7.67 -15.98
CA ASP A 255 -23.45 -9.09 -15.86
C ASP A 255 -23.84 -9.64 -14.49
N ASP A 256 -24.08 -10.94 -14.46
CA ASP A 256 -24.20 -11.71 -13.22
C ASP A 256 -22.82 -11.99 -12.61
N LEU A 257 -22.75 -12.18 -11.30
CA LEU A 257 -21.52 -12.45 -10.56
C LEU A 257 -20.77 -13.69 -11.10
N THR A 258 -21.49 -14.64 -11.69
CA THR A 258 -20.92 -15.81 -12.39
C THR A 258 -19.98 -15.43 -13.55
N ALA A 259 -20.11 -14.24 -14.14
CA ALA A 259 -19.24 -13.74 -15.20
C ALA A 259 -17.78 -13.52 -14.74
N LEU A 260 -17.53 -13.44 -13.43
CA LEU A 260 -16.18 -13.33 -12.87
C LEU A 260 -15.40 -14.66 -12.89
N GLY A 261 -16.06 -15.76 -13.27
CA GLY A 261 -15.48 -17.11 -13.25
C GLY A 261 -15.39 -17.71 -11.84
N PRO A 262 -14.95 -18.97 -11.74
CA PRO A 262 -14.74 -19.66 -10.47
C PRO A 262 -13.58 -19.09 -9.64
#